data_AF-A0A2T4U5H4-F1
#
_entry.id   AF-A0A2T4U5H4-F1
#
_cell.length_a   1.000
_cell.length_b   1.000
_cell.length_c   1.000
_cell.angle_alpha   90.00
_cell.angle_beta   90.00
_cell.angle_gamma   90.00
#
_symmetry.space_group_name_H-M   'P 1'
#
loop_
_entity.id
_entity.type
_entity.pdbx_description
1 polymer ?
#
loop_
_entity_poly.entity_id
_entity_poly.type
_entity_poly.pdbx_seq_one_letter_code
_entity_poly.pdbx_strand_id
1 'polypeptide(L)'
;MNGKIISVIGFAALAAALLVFAFGVDGGAEDVRELVESYSAGTAEAEAASISSHDLTVTAADGSETSYDTSEEEFFVSIAPYLNETHP
;
A
#
# COMPACT_ATOMS: atom_id res chain seq x y z
N MET A 1 -19.99 28.06 33.23
CA MET A 1 -19.04 27.25 32.44
C MET A 1 -17.80 28.09 32.18
N ASN A 2 -16.66 27.69 32.76
CA ASN A 2 -15.52 28.56 32.96
C ASN A 2 -14.73 28.70 31.65
N GLY A 3 -14.64 29.90 31.09
CA GLY A 3 -14.05 30.19 29.77
C GLY A 3 -12.62 29.67 29.55
N LYS A 4 -11.93 29.29 30.62
CA LYS A 4 -10.63 28.60 30.58
C LYS A 4 -10.70 27.23 29.87
N ILE A 5 -11.82 26.52 29.98
CA ILE A 5 -11.99 25.18 29.39
C ILE A 5 -12.15 25.28 27.86
N ILE A 6 -12.86 26.31 27.38
CA ILE A 6 -13.07 26.54 25.94
C ILE A 6 -11.74 26.91 25.25
N SER A 7 -10.88 27.68 25.92
CA SER A 7 -9.56 28.05 25.40
C SER A 7 -8.60 26.85 25.29
N VAL A 8 -8.64 25.91 26.23
CA VAL A 8 -7.78 24.72 26.20
C VAL A 8 -8.20 23.74 25.10
N ILE A 9 -9.51 23.54 24.90
CA ILE A 9 -10.03 22.67 23.83
C ILE A 9 -9.68 23.24 22.45
N GLY A 10 -9.80 24.56 22.27
CA GLY A 10 -9.41 25.21 21.01
C GLY A 10 -7.93 25.07 20.70
N PHE A 11 -7.06 25.17 21.71
CA PHE A 11 -5.62 25.01 21.52
C PHE A 11 -5.23 23.56 21.25
N ALA A 12 -5.88 22.59 21.90
CA ALA A 12 -5.69 21.17 21.63
C ALA A 12 -6.15 20.78 20.23
N ALA A 13 -7.29 21.31 19.77
CA ALA A 13 -7.78 21.08 18.41
C ALA A 13 -6.86 21.70 17.34
N LEU A 14 -6.33 22.90 17.61
CA LEU A 14 -5.38 23.56 16.71
C LEU A 14 -4.05 22.80 16.64
N ALA A 15 -3.53 22.33 17.77
CA ALA A 15 -2.32 21.53 17.82
C ALA A 15 -2.50 20.18 17.11
N ALA A 16 -3.65 19.51 17.29
CA ALA A 16 -3.98 18.29 16.59
C ALA A 16 -4.08 18.50 15.07
N ALA A 17 -4.71 19.59 14.62
CA ALA A 17 -4.78 19.92 13.19
C ALA A 17 -3.40 20.22 12.59
N LEU A 18 -2.53 20.92 13.33
CA LEU A 18 -1.15 21.21 12.92
C LEU A 18 -0.30 19.93 12.87
N LEU A 19 -0.55 18.99 13.78
CA LEU A 19 0.13 17.69 13.83
C LEU A 19 -0.31 16.80 12.66
N VAL A 20 -1.61 16.75 12.33
CA VAL A 20 -2.11 16.04 11.14
C VAL A 20 -1.57 16.65 9.85
N PHE A 21 -1.41 17.98 9.79
CA PHE A 21 -0.84 18.66 8.62
C PHE A 21 0.68 18.43 8.48
N ALA A 22 1.41 18.38 9.60
CA ALA A 22 2.86 18.14 9.61
C ALA A 22 3.23 16.67 9.36
N PHE A 23 2.40 15.75 9.86
CA PHE A 23 2.56 14.31 9.69
C PHE A 23 1.55 13.75 8.71
N GLY A 24 1.32 14.48 7.59
CA GLY A 24 0.32 14.19 6.57
C GLY A 24 -0.09 12.72 6.59
N VAL A 25 -1.32 12.45 7.03
CA VAL A 25 -1.90 11.11 6.93
C VAL A 25 -1.92 10.82 5.44
N ASP A 26 -0.88 10.11 4.99
CA ASP A 26 -0.84 9.56 3.66
C ASP A 26 -1.88 8.43 3.67
N GLY A 27 -3.15 8.81 3.54
CA GLY A 27 -4.18 7.92 3.01
C GLY A 27 -3.97 7.76 1.50
N GLY A 28 -2.70 7.64 1.11
CA GLY A 28 -2.22 7.55 -0.24
C GLY A 28 -2.64 6.22 -0.82
N ALA A 29 -2.97 6.23 -2.10
CA ALA A 29 -3.03 5.01 -2.88
C ALA A 29 -1.79 4.17 -2.53
N GLU A 30 -2.01 2.90 -2.16
CA GLU A 30 -0.90 1.98 -1.87
C GLU A 30 0.13 2.07 -3.01
N ASP A 31 1.39 2.36 -2.67
CA ASP A 31 2.46 2.43 -3.67
C ASP A 31 2.53 1.07 -4.38
N VAL A 32 2.20 1.05 -5.68
CA VAL A 32 2.11 -0.19 -6.47
C VAL A 32 3.44 -0.92 -6.46
N ARG A 33 4.57 -0.21 -6.40
CA ARG A 33 5.89 -0.82 -6.28
C ARG A 33 6.06 -1.54 -4.94
N GLU A 34 5.59 -0.96 -3.85
CA GLU A 34 5.64 -1.57 -2.52
C GLU A 34 4.70 -2.79 -2.44
N LEU A 35 3.53 -2.72 -3.09
CA LEU A 35 2.64 -3.87 -3.23
C LEU A 35 3.33 -5.02 -3.96
N VAL A 36 3.90 -4.78 -5.14
CA VAL A 36 4.63 -5.80 -5.92
C VAL A 36 5.77 -6.41 -5.11
N GLU A 37 6.55 -5.59 -4.42
CA GLU A 37 7.64 -6.05 -3.54
C GLU A 37 7.10 -6.95 -2.41
N SER A 38 6.03 -6.52 -1.73
CA SER A 38 5.46 -7.24 -0.60
C SER A 38 4.92 -8.62 -0.97
N TYR A 39 4.25 -8.74 -2.12
CA TYR A 39 3.76 -10.02 -2.65
C TYR A 39 4.90 -10.90 -3.17
N SER A 40 5.88 -10.32 -3.87
CA SER A 40 7.03 -11.07 -4.38
C SER A 40 7.90 -11.64 -3.24
N ALA A 41 8.01 -10.91 -2.13
CA ALA A 41 8.71 -11.36 -0.92
C ALA A 41 7.87 -12.31 -0.04
N GLY A 42 6.58 -12.49 -0.33
CA GLY A 42 5.66 -13.29 0.48
C GLY A 42 5.36 -12.67 1.85
N THR A 43 5.48 -11.35 1.98
CA THR A 43 5.18 -10.61 3.23
C THR A 43 3.72 -10.17 3.32
N ALA A 44 3.07 -9.99 2.18
CA ALA A 44 1.63 -9.77 2.08
C ALA A 44 0.91 -11.10 1.79
N GLU A 45 -0.28 -11.29 2.36
CA GLU A 45 -1.11 -12.48 2.15
C GLU A 45 -2.23 -12.19 1.15
N ALA A 46 -2.37 -13.07 0.17
CA ALA A 46 -3.47 -13.12 -0.79
C ALA A 46 -3.69 -14.59 -1.20
N GLU A 47 -4.86 -14.89 -1.76
CA GLU A 47 -5.10 -16.22 -2.36
C GLU A 47 -4.24 -16.40 -3.61
N ALA A 48 -4.19 -15.36 -4.44
CA ALA A 48 -3.32 -15.31 -5.60
C ALA A 48 -2.88 -13.87 -5.88
N ALA A 49 -1.70 -13.72 -6.46
CA ALA A 49 -1.23 -12.48 -7.04
C ALA A 49 -0.50 -12.78 -8.34
N SER A 50 -0.80 -12.03 -9.39
CA SER A 50 -0.13 -12.14 -10.69
C SER A 50 0.17 -10.76 -11.22
N ILE A 51 1.29 -10.63 -11.93
CA ILE A 51 1.73 -9.35 -12.49
C ILE A 51 2.01 -9.51 -13.99
N SER A 52 1.60 -8.51 -14.75
CA SER A 52 1.88 -8.35 -16.17
C SER A 52 2.69 -7.07 -16.40
N SER A 53 2.91 -6.70 -17.66
CA SER A 53 3.58 -5.43 -17.97
C SER A 53 2.75 -4.19 -17.63
N HIS A 54 1.44 -4.33 -17.42
CA HIS A 54 0.51 -3.19 -17.29
C HIS A 54 -0.36 -3.27 -16.04
N ASP A 55 -0.43 -4.45 -15.40
CA ASP A 55 -1.34 -4.67 -14.27
C ASP A 55 -0.74 -5.64 -13.25
N LEU A 56 -0.98 -5.35 -11.97
CA LEU A 56 -0.91 -6.29 -10.86
C LEU A 56 -2.34 -6.68 -10.48
N THR A 57 -2.66 -7.97 -10.53
CA THR A 57 -3.96 -8.52 -10.14
C THR A 57 -3.81 -9.31 -8.85
N VAL A 58 -4.61 -8.98 -7.84
CA VAL A 58 -4.63 -9.63 -6.53
C VAL A 58 -6.01 -10.23 -6.27
N THR A 59 -6.05 -11.52 -5.97
CA THR A 59 -7.25 -12.24 -5.52
C THR A 59 -7.18 -12.42 -4.00
N ALA A 60 -8.13 -11.83 -3.29
CA ALA A 60 -8.28 -12.00 -1.85
C ALA A 60 -8.91 -13.36 -1.51
N ALA A 61 -8.84 -13.76 -0.25
CA ALA A 61 -9.34 -15.06 0.23
C ALA A 61 -10.86 -15.26 0.10
N ASP A 62 -11.63 -14.18 -0.10
CA ASP A 62 -13.06 -14.25 -0.39
C ASP A 62 -13.37 -14.37 -1.91
N GLY A 63 -12.32 -14.50 -2.73
CA GLY A 63 -12.39 -14.56 -4.18
C GLY A 63 -12.58 -13.20 -4.86
N SER A 64 -12.57 -12.09 -4.12
CA SER A 64 -12.60 -10.75 -4.73
C SER A 64 -11.28 -10.43 -5.41
N GLU A 65 -11.36 -9.74 -6.55
CA GLU A 65 -10.21 -9.41 -7.38
C GLU A 65 -10.02 -7.89 -7.45
N THR A 66 -8.79 -7.44 -7.24
CA THR A 66 -8.37 -6.03 -7.39
C THR A 66 -7.25 -5.95 -8.40
N SER A 67 -7.34 -5.01 -9.35
CA SER A 67 -6.31 -4.75 -10.35
C SER A 67 -5.71 -3.36 -10.14
N TYR A 68 -4.39 -3.28 -10.17
CA TYR A 68 -3.61 -2.05 -10.04
C TYR A 68 -2.84 -1.83 -11.34
N ASP A 69 -2.94 -0.64 -11.94
CA ASP A 69 -2.19 -0.28 -13.15
C ASP A 69 -0.70 -0.13 -12.81
N THR A 70 0.17 -0.84 -13.54
CA THR A 70 1.63 -0.81 -13.41
C THR A 70 2.30 -0.18 -14.63
N SER A 71 1.54 0.39 -15.57
CA SER A 71 2.06 0.90 -16.85
C SER A 71 2.95 2.14 -16.68
N GLU A 72 2.73 2.91 -15.61
CA GLU A 72 3.55 4.08 -15.25
C GLU A 72 4.74 3.71 -14.35
N GLU A 73 4.80 2.46 -13.87
CA GLU A 73 5.84 1.96 -12.97
C GLU A 73 7.06 1.42 -13.73
N GLU A 74 8.17 1.24 -13.01
CA GLU A 74 9.35 0.58 -13.56
C GLU A 74 9.04 -0.87 -13.95
N PHE A 75 9.64 -1.35 -15.04
CA PHE A 75 9.40 -2.71 -15.49
C PHE A 75 9.92 -3.75 -14.49
N PHE A 76 9.02 -4.57 -13.93
CA PHE A 76 9.35 -5.58 -12.94
C PHE A 76 9.78 -6.90 -13.59
N VAL A 77 10.87 -7.48 -13.08
CA VAL A 77 11.36 -8.80 -13.51
C VAL A 77 11.51 -9.70 -12.30
N SER A 78 10.68 -10.74 -12.25
CA SER A 78 10.81 -11.83 -11.28
C SER A 78 11.61 -12.98 -11.88
N ILE A 79 12.69 -13.39 -11.21
CA ILE A 79 13.57 -14.47 -11.65
C ILE A 79 13.61 -15.56 -10.58
N ALA A 80 13.38 -16.80 -10.99
CA ALA A 80 13.57 -17.98 -10.17
C ALA A 80 14.79 -18.77 -10.68
N PRO A 81 16.00 -18.55 -10.12
CA PRO A 81 17.18 -19.30 -10.53
C PRO A 81 17.02 -20.80 -10.22
N TYR A 82 17.56 -21.64 -11.08
CA TYR A 82 17.56 -23.09 -10.91
C TYR A 82 18.93 -23.68 -11.28
N LEU A 83 19.23 -24.87 -10.75
CA LEU A 83 20.51 -25.56 -11.02
C LEU A 83 20.41 -26.57 -12.16
N ASN A 84 19.36 -27.38 -12.20
CA ASN A 84 19.25 -28.52 -13.12
C ASN A 84 17.97 -28.50 -13.96
N GLU A 85 16.81 -28.25 -13.35
CA GLU A 85 15.50 -28.28 -14.02
C GLU A 85 14.69 -27.02 -13.71
N THR A 86 13.86 -26.59 -14.67
CA THR A 86 12.97 -25.42 -14.58
C THR A 86 11.57 -25.78 -15.08
N HIS A 87 10.61 -24.89 -14.84
CA HIS A 87 9.26 -24.97 -15.36
C HIS A 87 9.09 -23.94 -16.51
N PRO A 88 8.33 -24.27 -17.58
CA PRO A 88 7.90 -23.31 -18.60
C PRO A 88 6.68 -22.49 -18.17
#